data_AF-A0A5B7A9R9-F1
#
_entry.id   AF-A0A5B7A9R9-F1
#
_cell.length_a   1.000
_cell.length_b   1.000
_cell.length_c   1.000
_cell.angle_alpha   90.00
_cell.angle_beta   90.00
_cell.angle_gamma   90.00
#
_symmetry.space_group_name_H-M   'P 1'
#
loop_
_entity.id
_entity.type
_entity.pdbx_description
1 polymer ?
#
loop_
_entity_poly.entity_id
_entity_poly.type
_entity_poly.pdbx_seq_one_letter_code
_entity_poly.pdbx_strand_id
1 'polypeptide(L)'
;MEAQKVAAFRVLIVGGKLYVDFYYACVQSRAMFTVWGLLQLLRRYPGMVPDVDLMFECMDKPSINRTEHEAMPLPLLRYCTTPDHLDIPFPDWSFWGWYKIYAEGYAWSVNLKYIVSCGSLSLIISPQYEDFLSRGLIPKKNYWPVSPSDLCRSIKYVVEWGNAHSAEAEAIGRGGQDFMESLSMDRVYDYMYHLITEYSKLLDFKPVRPSSAQEVCVESLFCFADEKQRQFFERSASYPSPSPPCTLQPPDSDLIKNLIEMKRKIIKDVQDLV
;
A
#
# COMPACT_ATOMS: atom_id res chain seq x y z
N MET A 1 19.80 16.52 3.52
CA MET A 1 18.34 16.68 3.41
C MET A 1 17.71 15.95 4.58
N GLU A 2 16.77 16.52 5.35
CA GLU A 2 16.28 15.89 6.60
C GLU A 2 15.62 14.51 6.36
N ALA A 3 14.81 14.37 5.30
CA ALA A 3 14.18 13.10 4.94
C ALA A 3 15.21 11.97 4.64
N GLN A 4 16.41 12.30 4.18
CA GLN A 4 17.47 11.32 3.92
C GLN A 4 17.93 10.61 5.21
N LYS A 5 17.85 11.27 6.37
CA LYS A 5 18.28 10.68 7.66
C LYS A 5 17.40 9.52 8.11
N VAL A 6 16.17 9.47 7.59
CA VAL A 6 15.14 8.49 7.95
C VAL A 6 14.67 7.65 6.77
N ALA A 7 15.30 7.82 5.60
CA ALA A 7 15.01 7.05 4.39
C ALA A 7 16.04 5.94 4.19
N ALA A 8 15.59 4.79 3.70
CA ALA A 8 16.43 3.68 3.32
C ALA A 8 17.06 3.85 1.94
N PHE A 9 16.31 4.43 1.01
CA PHE A 9 16.79 4.72 -0.33
C PHE A 9 15.99 5.87 -0.96
N ARG A 10 16.63 6.57 -1.89
CA ARG A 10 16.01 7.60 -2.73
C ARG A 10 15.80 7.05 -4.12
N VAL A 11 14.65 7.36 -4.70
CA VAL A 11 14.30 7.06 -6.08
C VAL A 11 14.17 8.36 -6.86
N LEU A 12 14.75 8.41 -8.05
CA LEU A 12 14.45 9.45 -9.02
C LEU A 12 13.94 8.83 -10.31
N ILE A 13 12.92 9.44 -10.90
CA ILE A 13 12.53 9.20 -12.29
C ILE A 13 12.84 10.49 -13.03
N VAL A 14 13.69 10.42 -14.05
CA VAL A 14 14.07 11.58 -14.86
C VAL A 14 14.16 11.16 -16.32
N GLY A 15 13.39 11.81 -17.19
CA GLY A 15 13.35 11.47 -18.62
C GLY A 15 12.90 10.04 -18.89
N GLY A 16 11.99 9.51 -18.07
CA GLY A 16 11.49 8.13 -18.18
C GLY A 16 12.46 7.04 -17.73
N LYS A 17 13.59 7.41 -17.11
CA LYS A 17 14.59 6.47 -16.56
C LYS A 17 14.55 6.45 -15.05
N LEU A 18 14.77 5.27 -14.47
CA LEU A 18 14.79 5.05 -13.02
C LEU A 18 16.22 5.13 -12.47
N TYR A 19 16.39 5.88 -11.40
CA TYR A 19 17.64 5.98 -10.65
C TYR A 19 17.39 5.70 -9.17
N VAL A 20 18.32 5.00 -8.52
CA VAL A 20 18.20 4.66 -7.10
C VAL A 20 19.51 4.95 -6.38
N ASP A 21 19.41 5.57 -5.20
CA ASP A 21 20.51 5.84 -4.29
C ASP A 21 20.20 5.18 -2.94
N PHE A 22 21.00 4.19 -2.54
CA PHE A 22 20.77 3.41 -1.32
C PHE A 22 21.52 4.02 -0.15
N TYR A 23 20.82 4.30 0.95
CA TYR A 23 21.40 4.86 2.17
C TYR A 23 21.69 3.78 3.19
N TYR A 24 20.82 2.78 3.31
CA TYR A 24 21.09 1.59 4.12
C TYR A 24 20.31 0.36 3.64
N ALA A 25 20.68 -0.81 4.16
CA ALA A 25 20.12 -2.09 3.73
C ALA A 25 18.70 -2.33 4.30
N CYS A 26 17.76 -2.60 3.40
CA CYS A 26 16.43 -3.06 3.76
C CYS A 26 16.43 -4.54 4.17
N VAL A 27 15.51 -4.92 5.04
CA VAL A 27 15.27 -6.32 5.40
C VAL A 27 14.81 -7.09 4.16
N GLN A 28 15.39 -8.26 3.91
CA GLN A 28 15.01 -9.16 2.80
C GLN A 28 15.10 -8.45 1.43
N SER A 29 14.22 -8.81 0.48
CA SER A 29 14.22 -8.29 -0.89
C SER A 29 13.32 -7.06 -1.08
N ARG A 30 12.93 -6.37 0.00
CA ARG A 30 11.89 -5.30 0.00
C ARG A 30 12.20 -4.18 -0.99
N ALA A 31 13.40 -3.60 -0.88
CA ALA A 31 13.80 -2.52 -1.78
C ALA A 31 13.85 -3.01 -3.24
N MET A 32 14.40 -4.20 -3.47
CA MET A 32 14.52 -4.77 -4.81
C MET A 32 13.16 -4.94 -5.51
N PHE A 33 12.15 -5.48 -4.81
CA PHE A 33 10.80 -5.62 -5.34
C PHE A 33 10.04 -4.29 -5.46
N THR A 34 10.34 -3.32 -4.60
CA THR A 34 9.78 -1.95 -4.74
C THR A 34 10.32 -1.28 -6.00
N VAL A 35 11.63 -1.38 -6.22
CA VAL A 35 12.29 -0.88 -7.44
C VAL A 35 11.80 -1.63 -8.67
N TRP A 36 11.58 -2.95 -8.59
CA TRP A 36 10.96 -3.73 -9.65
C TRP A 36 9.56 -3.22 -10.02
N GLY A 37 8.71 -2.94 -9.02
CA GLY A 37 7.38 -2.38 -9.24
C GLY A 37 7.42 -1.03 -9.97
N LEU A 38 8.39 -0.16 -9.63
CA LEU A 38 8.59 1.12 -10.30
C LEU A 38 9.07 0.96 -11.75
N LEU A 39 9.94 -0.01 -12.04
CA LEU A 39 10.26 -0.35 -13.44
C LEU A 39 9.03 -0.86 -14.19
N GLN A 40 8.20 -1.67 -13.54
CA GLN A 40 6.96 -2.15 -14.17
C GLN A 40 5.97 -1.02 -14.41
N LEU A 41 5.92 0.00 -13.56
CA LEU A 41 5.14 1.22 -13.80
C LEU A 41 5.65 1.97 -15.04
N LEU A 42 6.97 2.18 -15.15
CA LEU A 42 7.57 2.84 -16.32
C LEU A 42 7.33 2.06 -17.61
N ARG A 43 7.35 0.71 -17.54
CA ARG A 43 7.02 -0.17 -18.66
C ARG A 43 5.53 -0.16 -18.99
N ARG A 44 4.66 -0.02 -17.98
CA ARG A 44 3.21 0.03 -18.12
C ARG A 44 2.77 1.33 -18.80
N TYR A 45 3.37 2.45 -18.41
CA TYR A 45 3.05 3.80 -18.91
C TYR A 45 4.29 4.54 -19.47
N PRO A 46 4.87 4.07 -20.60
CA PRO A 46 6.10 4.63 -21.14
C PRO A 46 5.96 6.12 -21.49
N GLY A 47 6.87 6.94 -20.95
CA GLY A 47 6.91 8.38 -21.21
C GLY A 47 5.80 9.20 -20.55
N MET A 48 4.91 8.59 -19.78
CA MET A 48 3.80 9.29 -19.12
C MET A 48 4.05 9.57 -17.64
N VAL A 49 4.97 8.83 -17.00
CA VAL A 49 5.37 9.05 -15.61
C VAL A 49 6.25 10.31 -15.53
N PRO A 50 5.90 11.31 -14.72
CA PRO A 50 6.64 12.56 -14.66
C PRO A 50 8.00 12.41 -14.00
N ASP A 51 8.85 13.42 -14.21
CA ASP A 51 10.09 13.55 -13.44
C ASP A 51 9.75 13.73 -11.96
N VAL A 52 10.35 12.92 -11.08
CA VAL A 52 10.04 12.91 -9.64
C VAL A 52 11.25 12.53 -8.80
N ASP A 53 11.23 12.94 -7.53
CA ASP A 53 12.24 12.66 -6.50
C ASP A 53 11.56 12.18 -5.22
N LEU A 54 11.78 10.92 -4.85
CA LEU A 54 11.04 10.20 -3.81
C LEU A 54 12.01 9.64 -2.78
N MET A 55 11.66 9.78 -1.50
CA MET A 55 12.36 9.11 -0.40
C MET A 55 11.53 7.90 0.04
N PHE A 56 12.15 6.74 0.12
CA PHE A 56 11.50 5.50 0.57
C PHE A 56 12.10 4.99 1.86
N GLU A 57 11.23 4.49 2.71
CA GLU A 57 11.61 3.77 3.92
C GLU A 57 10.90 2.41 3.95
N CYS A 58 11.70 1.36 4.13
CA CYS A 58 11.32 -0.02 3.86
C CYS A 58 11.09 -0.88 5.11
N MET A 59 11.26 -0.32 6.31
CA MET A 59 10.95 -1.00 7.57
C MET A 59 9.44 -1.05 7.83
N ASP A 60 9.03 -1.80 8.86
CA ASP A 60 7.62 -2.13 9.11
C ASP A 60 6.78 -0.99 9.72
N LYS A 61 7.35 -0.15 10.59
CA LYS A 61 6.55 0.86 11.31
C LYS A 61 6.68 2.24 10.70
N PRO A 62 5.58 3.01 10.54
CA PRO A 62 5.63 4.42 10.17
C PRO A 62 6.61 5.20 11.07
N SER A 63 7.21 6.26 10.55
CA SER A 63 8.29 6.98 11.22
C SER A 63 8.05 8.47 11.37
N ILE A 64 7.25 9.09 10.50
CA ILE A 64 7.11 10.55 10.50
C ILE A 64 5.95 10.91 11.40
N ASN A 65 6.23 11.13 12.69
CA ASN A 65 5.23 11.53 13.66
C ASN A 65 4.61 12.89 13.28
N ARG A 66 3.28 12.96 13.26
CA ARG A 66 2.52 14.15 12.85
C ARG A 66 2.78 15.35 13.75
N THR A 67 2.85 15.14 15.07
CA THR A 67 3.05 16.22 16.06
C THR A 67 4.46 16.80 15.98
N GLU A 68 5.47 15.95 15.75
CA GLU A 68 6.87 16.39 15.67
C GLU A 68 7.18 17.09 14.33
N HIS A 69 6.47 16.74 13.27
CA HIS A 69 6.71 17.22 11.91
C HIS A 69 5.60 18.11 11.36
N GLU A 70 4.74 18.69 12.21
CA GLU A 70 3.63 19.54 11.77
C GLU A 70 4.11 20.77 10.96
N ALA A 71 5.15 21.44 11.44
CA ALA A 71 5.70 22.64 10.79
C ALA A 71 6.54 22.32 9.54
N MET A 72 7.15 21.14 9.47
CA MET A 72 7.95 20.68 8.34
C MET A 72 7.70 19.20 8.08
N PRO A 73 6.60 18.86 7.38
CA PRO A 73 6.31 17.49 6.98
C PRO A 73 7.44 16.93 6.13
N LEU A 74 7.96 15.77 6.50
CA LEU A 74 8.96 15.06 5.71
C LEU A 74 8.24 14.08 4.77
N PRO A 75 8.29 14.28 3.44
CA PRO A 75 7.66 13.37 2.50
C PRO A 75 8.45 12.06 2.44
N LEU A 76 7.89 11.02 3.05
CA LEU A 76 8.50 9.69 3.10
C LEU A 76 7.48 8.64 2.63
N LEU A 77 7.81 7.93 1.55
CA LEU A 77 6.99 6.84 1.04
C LEU A 77 7.29 5.57 1.83
N ARG A 78 6.22 4.92 2.29
CA ARG A 78 6.25 3.68 3.07
C ARG A 78 5.10 2.80 2.69
N TYR A 79 5.05 1.62 3.26
CA TYR A 79 4.03 0.63 2.91
C TYR A 79 2.76 0.69 3.77
N CYS A 80 2.82 1.38 4.91
CA CYS A 80 1.65 1.72 5.73
C CYS A 80 1.83 3.05 6.44
N THR A 81 0.74 3.54 7.04
CA THR A 81 0.71 4.73 7.91
C THR A 81 -0.28 4.51 9.06
N THR A 82 -0.39 5.48 9.97
CA THR A 82 -1.47 5.57 10.97
C THR A 82 -2.01 7.00 11.02
N PRO A 83 -3.12 7.28 11.73
CA PRO A 83 -3.60 8.66 11.90
C PRO A 83 -2.55 9.63 12.49
N ASP A 84 -1.65 9.10 13.32
CA ASP A 84 -0.60 9.87 14.02
C ASP A 84 0.67 10.07 13.19
N HIS A 85 0.70 9.56 11.95
CA HIS A 85 1.87 9.62 11.08
C HIS A 85 1.59 10.31 9.75
N LEU A 86 2.64 10.81 9.12
CA LEU A 86 2.62 11.52 7.83
C LEU A 86 3.20 10.68 6.68
N ASP A 87 3.69 9.47 6.97
CA ASP A 87 4.20 8.56 5.95
C ASP A 87 3.14 8.30 4.87
N ILE A 88 3.58 8.29 3.61
CA ILE A 88 2.72 8.20 2.42
C ILE A 88 2.64 6.72 1.98
N PRO A 89 1.46 6.06 2.07
CA PRO A 89 1.33 4.66 1.70
C PRO A 89 1.53 4.41 0.20
N PHE A 90 2.47 3.53 -0.11
CA PHE A 90 2.81 3.00 -1.43
C PHE A 90 2.54 1.48 -1.44
N PRO A 91 2.11 0.88 -2.57
CA PRO A 91 1.88 -0.56 -2.64
C PRO A 91 3.09 -1.36 -2.21
N ASP A 92 2.89 -2.29 -1.28
CA ASP A 92 4.01 -3.01 -0.70
C ASP A 92 4.66 -3.98 -1.69
N TRP A 93 5.91 -4.35 -1.40
CA TRP A 93 6.75 -5.19 -2.26
C TRP A 93 6.13 -6.55 -2.60
N SER A 94 5.17 -7.04 -1.80
CA SER A 94 4.53 -8.34 -2.00
C SER A 94 3.49 -8.40 -3.12
N PHE A 95 3.19 -7.27 -3.78
CA PHE A 95 2.40 -7.29 -5.01
C PHE A 95 3.15 -7.90 -6.19
N TRP A 96 4.48 -7.90 -6.17
CA TRP A 96 5.32 -8.44 -7.24
C TRP A 96 6.07 -9.73 -6.86
N GLY A 97 5.89 -10.23 -5.65
CA GLY A 97 6.51 -11.47 -5.19
C GLY A 97 5.99 -11.92 -3.82
N TRP A 98 6.30 -13.16 -3.44
CA TRP A 98 5.94 -13.78 -2.16
C TRP A 98 4.44 -14.01 -1.91
N TYR A 99 4.05 -15.29 -1.83
CA TYR A 99 2.82 -15.72 -1.18
C TYR A 99 3.07 -15.87 0.33
N LYS A 100 2.15 -15.42 1.18
CA LYS A 100 2.25 -15.56 2.64
C LYS A 100 0.95 -16.11 3.23
N ILE A 101 1.09 -16.82 4.36
CA ILE A 101 0.00 -17.37 5.20
C ILE A 101 -0.23 -16.40 6.37
N TYR A 102 -1.50 -16.24 6.79
CA TYR A 102 -1.91 -15.21 7.75
C TYR A 102 -1.37 -15.38 9.18
N ALA A 103 -0.75 -14.31 9.67
CA ALA A 103 -0.77 -13.85 11.05
C ALA A 103 -0.63 -12.31 11.04
N GLU A 104 -1.40 -11.58 11.84
CA GLU A 104 -1.05 -10.20 12.21
C GLU A 104 0.17 -10.22 13.13
N GLY A 105 1.03 -9.21 13.01
CA GLY A 105 2.34 -9.21 13.65
C GLY A 105 2.78 -7.82 14.08
N TYR A 106 3.95 -7.38 13.62
CA TYR A 106 4.61 -6.19 14.14
C TYR A 106 4.08 -4.84 13.59
N ALA A 107 3.41 -4.84 12.43
CA ALA A 107 2.77 -3.68 11.78
C ALA A 107 1.54 -4.12 10.94
N TRP A 108 1.37 -3.63 9.70
CA TRP A 108 0.33 -4.14 8.78
C TRP A 108 0.65 -5.57 8.30
N SER A 109 -0.38 -6.34 7.99
CA SER A 109 -0.21 -7.69 7.44
C SER A 109 -0.39 -7.69 5.94
N VAL A 110 0.67 -8.03 5.20
CA VAL A 110 0.61 -8.22 3.74
C VAL A 110 -0.37 -9.32 3.30
N ASN A 111 -0.89 -10.10 4.26
CA ASN A 111 -1.83 -11.18 4.06
C ASN A 111 -3.28 -10.76 3.97
N LEU A 112 -3.61 -9.52 4.37
CA LEU A 112 -4.98 -9.04 4.40
C LEU A 112 -5.67 -9.25 3.04
N LYS A 113 -4.97 -8.93 1.94
CA LYS A 113 -5.46 -9.16 0.57
C LYS A 113 -5.84 -10.62 0.30
N TYR A 114 -5.07 -11.60 0.77
CA TYR A 114 -5.37 -13.01 0.53
C TYR A 114 -6.58 -13.49 1.32
N ILE A 115 -6.73 -13.03 2.58
CA ILE A 115 -7.86 -13.43 3.43
C ILE A 115 -9.17 -12.91 2.87
N VAL A 116 -9.20 -11.62 2.54
CA VAL A 116 -10.39 -10.95 2.01
C VAL A 116 -10.78 -11.53 0.64
N SER A 117 -9.83 -12.10 -0.10
CA SER A 117 -10.07 -12.76 -1.39
C SER A 117 -10.74 -14.14 -1.29
N CYS A 118 -10.78 -14.78 -0.11
CA CYS A 118 -11.29 -16.15 0.02
C CYS A 118 -12.82 -16.28 -0.06
N GLY A 119 -13.57 -15.17 -0.06
CA GLY A 119 -15.05 -15.18 -0.03
C GLY A 119 -15.66 -15.56 1.32
N SER A 120 -14.83 -15.90 2.32
CA SER A 120 -15.26 -16.13 3.70
C SER A 120 -15.49 -14.83 4.46
N LEU A 121 -16.36 -14.85 5.47
CA LEU A 121 -16.49 -13.73 6.41
C LEU A 121 -15.14 -13.45 7.06
N SER A 122 -14.53 -12.33 6.69
CA SER A 122 -13.24 -11.91 7.21
C SER A 122 -13.43 -11.15 8.51
N LEU A 123 -12.84 -11.62 9.60
CA LEU A 123 -12.81 -10.93 10.89
C LEU A 123 -11.51 -10.13 10.95
N ILE A 124 -11.60 -8.80 11.03
CA ILE A 124 -10.44 -7.92 11.08
C ILE A 124 -10.45 -7.18 12.42
N ILE A 125 -9.40 -7.37 13.21
CA ILE A 125 -9.19 -6.58 14.43
C ILE A 125 -9.03 -5.13 14.00
N SER A 126 -9.84 -4.22 14.57
CA SER A 126 -9.92 -2.82 14.11
C SER A 126 -8.51 -2.26 13.81
N PRO A 127 -8.20 -2.01 12.52
CA PRO A 127 -6.82 -1.86 12.10
C PRO A 127 -6.25 -0.52 12.59
N GLN A 128 -5.06 -0.57 13.20
CA GLN A 128 -4.30 0.63 13.55
C GLN A 128 -3.49 1.18 12.38
N TYR A 129 -3.13 0.30 11.44
CA TYR A 129 -2.32 0.61 10.27
C TYR A 129 -3.19 0.64 9.02
N GLU A 130 -2.95 1.65 8.19
CA GLU A 130 -3.57 1.78 6.87
C GLU A 130 -2.52 1.58 5.79
N ASP A 131 -2.78 0.65 4.88
CA ASP A 131 -2.07 0.55 3.61
C ASP A 131 -2.93 1.20 2.51
N PHE A 132 -2.46 1.14 1.26
CA PHE A 132 -3.16 1.81 0.17
C PHE A 132 -4.54 1.20 -0.16
N LEU A 133 -4.77 -0.09 0.15
CA LEU A 133 -6.02 -0.79 -0.19
C LEU A 133 -7.00 -0.83 0.98
N SER A 134 -6.53 -0.88 2.23
CA SER A 134 -7.38 -1.04 3.41
C SER A 134 -8.30 0.17 3.61
N ARG A 135 -7.89 1.34 3.12
CA ARG A 135 -8.74 2.54 3.02
C ARG A 135 -9.99 2.34 2.16
N GLY A 136 -9.98 1.41 1.21
CA GLY A 136 -11.15 1.06 0.41
C GLY A 136 -12.13 0.10 1.09
N LEU A 137 -11.70 -0.63 2.13
CA LEU A 137 -12.55 -1.60 2.83
C LEU A 137 -13.59 -0.91 3.72
N ILE A 138 -14.84 -1.37 3.63
CA ILE A 138 -15.98 -0.88 4.39
C ILE A 138 -16.40 -1.94 5.43
N PRO A 139 -16.40 -1.62 6.74
CA PRO A 139 -16.84 -2.55 7.77
C PRO A 139 -18.31 -2.94 7.55
N LYS A 140 -18.67 -4.18 7.87
CA LYS A 140 -20.00 -4.78 7.64
C LYS A 140 -20.42 -4.92 6.18
N LYS A 141 -19.57 -4.54 5.21
CA LYS A 141 -19.75 -4.80 3.79
C LYS A 141 -18.67 -5.72 3.23
N ASN A 142 -17.40 -5.48 3.59
CA ASN A 142 -16.26 -6.26 3.10
C ASN A 142 -15.67 -7.18 4.19
N TYR A 143 -15.91 -6.86 5.46
CA TYR A 143 -15.36 -7.59 6.61
C TYR A 143 -16.17 -7.28 7.88
N TRP A 144 -15.93 -8.03 8.96
CA TRP A 144 -16.46 -7.76 10.29
C TRP A 144 -15.37 -7.17 11.21
N PRO A 145 -15.56 -5.98 11.80
CA PRO A 145 -14.59 -5.41 12.73
C PRO A 145 -14.63 -6.11 14.08
N VAL A 146 -13.45 -6.42 14.63
CA VAL A 146 -13.28 -7.06 15.94
C VAL A 146 -12.60 -6.07 16.90
N SER A 147 -13.11 -5.99 18.14
CA SER A 147 -12.51 -5.11 19.14
C SER A 147 -11.07 -5.52 19.48
N PRO A 148 -10.10 -4.59 19.51
CA PRO A 148 -8.75 -4.88 19.95
C PRO A 148 -8.64 -5.04 21.48
N SER A 149 -9.60 -4.50 22.25
CA SER A 149 -9.56 -4.51 23.73
C SER A 149 -10.29 -5.71 24.34
N ASP A 150 -11.36 -6.21 23.72
CA ASP A 150 -12.10 -7.40 24.16
C ASP A 150 -12.15 -8.45 23.04
N LEU A 151 -10.96 -8.92 22.65
CA LEU A 151 -10.76 -9.77 21.49
C LEU A 151 -11.56 -11.08 21.58
N CYS A 152 -11.44 -11.79 22.72
CA CYS A 152 -12.05 -13.10 22.89
C CYS A 152 -13.58 -13.04 22.85
N ARG A 153 -14.20 -12.07 23.54
CA ARG A 153 -15.66 -11.92 23.50
C ARG A 153 -16.13 -11.44 22.13
N SER A 154 -15.40 -10.51 21.50
CA SER A 154 -15.75 -10.01 20.17
C SER A 154 -15.72 -11.11 19.11
N ILE A 155 -14.69 -11.95 19.12
CA ILE A 155 -14.58 -13.10 18.21
C ILE A 155 -15.70 -14.11 18.48
N LYS A 156 -15.94 -14.44 19.75
CA LYS A 156 -17.03 -15.37 20.12
C LYS A 156 -18.38 -14.85 19.60
N TYR A 157 -18.68 -13.57 19.85
CA TYR A 157 -19.91 -12.93 19.42
C TYR A 157 -20.10 -13.03 17.90
N VAL A 158 -19.10 -12.64 17.09
CA VAL A 158 -19.25 -12.68 15.63
C VAL A 158 -19.35 -14.11 15.09
N VAL A 159 -18.69 -15.09 15.71
CA VAL A 159 -18.83 -16.50 15.32
C VAL A 159 -20.23 -17.01 15.61
N GLU A 160 -20.78 -16.73 16.79
CA GLU A 160 -22.16 -17.09 17.15
C GLU A 160 -23.17 -16.36 16.25
N TRP A 161 -22.96 -15.06 16.00
CA TRP A 161 -23.78 -14.28 15.08
C TRP A 161 -23.75 -14.82 13.66
N GLY A 162 -22.56 -15.13 13.13
CA GLY A 162 -22.39 -15.61 11.76
C GLY A 162 -22.99 -17.00 11.54
N ASN A 163 -22.94 -17.87 12.56
CA ASN A 163 -23.64 -19.16 12.53
C ASN A 163 -25.16 -18.99 12.52
N ALA A 164 -25.69 -17.96 13.17
CA ALA A 164 -27.12 -17.65 13.18
C ALA A 164 -27.62 -16.86 11.95
N HIS A 165 -26.71 -16.17 11.23
CA HIS A 165 -27.00 -15.26 10.11
C HIS A 165 -26.12 -15.61 8.90
N SER A 166 -26.22 -16.86 8.43
CA SER A 166 -25.32 -17.40 7.42
C SER A 166 -25.36 -16.65 6.09
N ALA A 167 -26.55 -16.21 5.65
CA ALA A 167 -26.72 -15.46 4.40
C ALA A 167 -26.03 -14.08 4.46
N GLU A 168 -26.16 -13.37 5.58
CA GLU A 168 -25.51 -12.09 5.81
C GLU A 168 -23.99 -12.24 5.97
N ALA A 169 -23.54 -13.27 6.68
CA ALA A 169 -22.12 -13.59 6.79
C ALA A 169 -21.49 -13.90 5.42
N GLU A 170 -22.18 -14.68 4.58
CA GLU A 170 -21.76 -14.98 3.21
C GLU A 170 -21.76 -13.72 2.33
N ALA A 171 -22.76 -12.84 2.47
CA ALA A 171 -22.82 -11.58 1.74
C ALA A 171 -21.65 -10.65 2.08
N ILE A 172 -21.23 -10.57 3.34
CA ILE A 172 -20.05 -9.80 3.75
C ILE A 172 -18.77 -10.41 3.17
N GLY A 173 -18.65 -11.75 3.23
CA GLY A 173 -17.51 -12.47 2.65
C GLY A 173 -17.38 -12.24 1.14
N ARG A 174 -18.49 -12.37 0.40
CA ARG A 174 -18.57 -12.02 -1.04
C ARG A 174 -18.22 -10.56 -1.28
N GLY A 175 -18.73 -9.63 -0.47
CA GLY A 175 -18.39 -8.22 -0.61
C GLY A 175 -16.88 -7.95 -0.46
N GLY A 176 -16.20 -8.69 0.42
CA GLY A 176 -14.73 -8.68 0.51
C GLY A 176 -14.07 -9.16 -0.77
N GLN A 177 -14.49 -10.32 -1.27
CA GLN A 177 -13.99 -10.92 -2.50
C GLN A 177 -14.18 -9.99 -3.71
N ASP A 178 -15.37 -9.42 -3.90
CA ASP A 178 -15.69 -8.48 -4.98
C ASP A 178 -14.77 -7.25 -4.96
N PHE A 179 -14.47 -6.73 -3.76
CA PHE A 179 -13.53 -5.62 -3.61
C PHE A 179 -12.12 -6.03 -4.06
N MET A 180 -11.66 -7.21 -3.66
CA MET A 180 -10.34 -7.72 -4.05
C MET A 180 -10.25 -8.04 -5.55
N GLU A 181 -11.30 -8.56 -6.17
CA GLU A 181 -11.39 -8.73 -7.62
C GLU A 181 -11.28 -7.40 -8.37
N SER A 182 -11.82 -6.33 -7.79
CA SER A 182 -11.66 -4.99 -8.34
C SER A 182 -10.23 -4.46 -8.26
N LEU A 183 -9.41 -4.95 -7.32
CA LEU A 183 -8.02 -4.53 -7.09
C LEU A 183 -7.04 -5.29 -8.01
N SER A 184 -7.23 -5.14 -9.33
CA SER A 184 -6.31 -5.71 -10.33
C SER A 184 -4.94 -5.02 -10.31
N MET A 185 -3.94 -5.66 -10.93
CA MET A 185 -2.62 -5.02 -11.13
C MET A 185 -2.71 -3.72 -11.94
N ASP A 186 -3.69 -3.58 -12.83
CA ASP A 186 -3.94 -2.31 -13.52
C ASP A 186 -4.30 -1.20 -12.54
N ARG A 187 -5.17 -1.48 -11.55
CA ARG A 187 -5.49 -0.52 -10.50
C ARG A 187 -4.31 -0.22 -9.58
N VAL A 188 -3.45 -1.21 -9.32
CA VAL A 188 -2.21 -0.99 -8.54
C VAL A 188 -1.29 -0.02 -9.29
N TYR A 189 -1.08 -0.22 -10.59
CA TYR A 189 -0.28 0.72 -11.39
C TYR A 189 -0.94 2.09 -11.55
N ASP A 190 -2.26 2.17 -11.67
CA ASP A 190 -2.99 3.45 -11.67
C ASP A 190 -2.80 4.20 -10.35
N TYR A 191 -2.90 3.51 -9.21
CA TYR A 191 -2.63 4.11 -7.90
C TYR A 191 -1.20 4.65 -7.83
N MET A 192 -0.20 3.85 -8.24
CA MET A 192 1.19 4.29 -8.25
C MET A 192 1.40 5.49 -9.20
N TYR A 193 0.83 5.45 -10.39
CA TYR A 193 0.90 6.51 -11.39
C TYR A 193 0.37 7.82 -10.80
N HIS A 194 -0.83 7.79 -10.24
CA HIS A 194 -1.47 8.95 -9.67
C HIS A 194 -0.76 9.46 -8.42
N LEU A 195 -0.31 8.57 -7.53
CA LEU A 195 0.46 8.95 -6.36
C LEU A 195 1.72 9.72 -6.76
N ILE A 196 2.50 9.18 -7.71
CA ILE A 196 3.73 9.80 -8.19
C ILE A 196 3.43 11.12 -8.92
N THR A 197 2.36 11.16 -9.72
CA THR A 197 1.98 12.34 -10.49
C THR A 197 1.49 13.50 -9.62
N GLU A 198 0.67 13.23 -8.62
CA GLU A 198 0.24 14.26 -7.68
C GLU A 198 1.40 14.69 -6.78
N TYR A 199 2.23 13.75 -6.34
CA TYR A 199 3.42 14.06 -5.56
C TYR A 199 4.39 14.96 -6.34
N SER A 200 4.66 14.68 -7.62
CA SER A 200 5.62 15.46 -8.41
C SER A 200 5.21 16.93 -8.56
N LYS A 201 3.91 17.25 -8.51
CA LYS A 201 3.40 18.63 -8.54
C LYS A 201 3.70 19.42 -7.27
N LEU A 202 4.00 18.72 -6.17
CA LEU A 202 4.34 19.34 -4.88
C LEU A 202 5.83 19.68 -4.78
N LEU A 203 6.66 19.21 -5.71
CA LEU A 203 8.08 19.56 -5.75
C LEU A 203 8.24 21.02 -6.16
N ASP A 204 8.92 21.79 -5.32
CA ASP A 204 9.32 23.18 -5.60
C ASP A 204 10.69 23.28 -6.30
N PHE A 205 11.26 22.13 -6.66
CA PHE A 205 12.52 22.01 -7.40
C PHE A 205 12.38 21.03 -8.56
N LYS A 206 13.26 21.18 -9.56
CA LYS A 206 13.40 20.20 -10.63
C LYS A 206 14.28 19.03 -10.16
N PRO A 207 13.82 17.77 -10.24
CA PRO A 207 14.65 16.61 -9.89
C PRO A 207 15.95 16.58 -10.68
N VAL A 208 17.07 16.39 -9.98
CA VAL A 208 18.40 16.23 -10.58
C VAL A 208 19.05 14.99 -9.98
N ARG A 209 19.51 14.10 -10.86
CA ARG A 209 20.22 12.87 -10.47
C ARG A 209 21.48 13.23 -9.66
N PRO A 210 21.62 12.75 -8.41
CA PRO A 210 22.88 12.88 -7.67
C PRO A 210 23.92 11.90 -8.23
N SER A 211 25.20 12.22 -8.06
CA SER A 211 26.30 11.39 -8.57
C SER A 211 26.36 9.99 -7.95
N SER A 212 25.85 9.82 -6.73
CA SER A 212 25.71 8.55 -6.03
C SER A 212 24.62 7.64 -6.61
N ALA A 213 23.58 8.21 -7.23
CA ALA A 213 22.47 7.43 -7.74
C ALA A 213 22.86 6.62 -8.99
N GLN A 214 22.50 5.34 -8.99
CA GLN A 214 22.73 4.41 -10.08
C GLN A 214 21.48 4.31 -10.95
N GLU A 215 21.66 4.24 -12.27
CA GLU A 215 20.56 3.90 -13.19
C GLU A 215 20.16 2.45 -12.96
N VAL A 216 18.87 2.20 -12.82
CA VAL A 216 18.33 0.85 -12.66
C VAL A 216 17.49 0.51 -13.88
N CYS A 217 17.78 -0.66 -14.46
CA CYS A 217 17.01 -1.29 -15.52
C CYS A 217 16.67 -2.75 -15.17
N VAL A 218 15.85 -3.40 -16.00
CA VAL A 218 15.46 -4.81 -15.81
C VAL A 218 16.70 -5.70 -15.71
N GLU A 219 17.64 -5.53 -16.64
CA GLU A 219 18.88 -6.31 -16.71
C GLU A 219 19.72 -6.14 -15.44
N SER A 220 19.83 -4.92 -14.93
CA SER A 220 20.58 -4.65 -13.70
C SER A 220 19.97 -5.34 -12.48
N LEU A 221 18.65 -5.39 -12.34
CA LEU A 221 18.00 -6.11 -11.23
C LEU A 221 18.19 -7.61 -11.35
N PHE A 222 18.08 -8.18 -12.56
CA PHE A 222 18.32 -9.59 -12.80
C PHE A 222 19.76 -10.01 -12.45
N CYS A 223 20.75 -9.13 -12.66
CA CYS A 223 22.14 -9.40 -12.25
C CYS A 223 22.29 -9.64 -10.74
N PHE A 224 21.52 -8.94 -9.90
CA PHE A 224 21.58 -9.07 -8.44
C PHE A 224 20.55 -10.05 -7.85
N ALA A 225 19.59 -10.50 -8.67
CA ALA A 225 18.52 -11.38 -8.23
C ALA A 225 18.96 -12.84 -8.15
N ASP A 226 18.61 -13.51 -7.05
CA ASP A 226 18.68 -14.97 -6.94
C ASP A 226 17.65 -15.65 -7.87
N GLU A 227 17.76 -16.97 -8.03
CA GLU A 227 16.91 -17.73 -8.95
C GLU A 227 15.41 -17.58 -8.63
N LYS A 228 15.04 -17.56 -7.35
CA LYS A 228 13.64 -17.43 -6.92
C LYS A 228 13.13 -16.01 -7.18
N GLN A 229 13.95 -15.00 -6.91
CA GLN A 229 13.65 -13.60 -7.21
C GLN A 229 13.45 -13.38 -8.71
N ARG A 230 14.32 -13.96 -9.55
CA ARG A 230 14.18 -13.92 -11.02
C ARG A 230 12.85 -14.50 -11.48
N GLN A 231 12.46 -15.67 -10.96
CA GLN A 231 11.17 -16.27 -11.29
C GLN A 231 9.99 -15.36 -10.92
N PHE A 232 10.07 -14.64 -9.78
CA PHE A 232 9.03 -13.67 -9.42
C PHE A 232 9.02 -12.47 -10.36
N PHE A 233 10.18 -11.93 -10.73
CA PHE A 233 10.26 -10.83 -11.70
C PHE A 233 9.67 -11.22 -13.04
N GLU A 234 10.05 -12.37 -13.60
CA GLU A 234 9.51 -12.86 -14.87
C GLU A 234 7.99 -13.00 -14.84
N ARG A 235 7.43 -13.56 -13.76
CA ARG A 235 5.98 -13.76 -13.61
C ARG A 235 5.20 -12.47 -13.37
N SER A 236 5.83 -11.45 -12.81
CA SER A 236 5.20 -10.17 -12.46
C SER A 236 5.55 -9.03 -13.43
N ALA A 237 6.24 -9.35 -14.53
CA ALA A 237 6.58 -8.38 -15.56
C ALA A 237 5.32 -7.80 -16.20
N SER A 238 5.23 -6.47 -16.23
CA SER A 238 4.16 -5.75 -16.92
C SER A 238 4.45 -5.63 -18.42
N TYR A 239 3.45 -5.15 -19.14
CA TYR A 239 3.53 -4.78 -20.55
C TYR A 239 2.88 -3.41 -20.74
N PRO A 240 3.24 -2.68 -21.80
CA PRO A 240 2.62 -1.39 -22.11
C PRO A 240 1.10 -1.48 -22.09
N SER A 241 0.45 -0.49 -21.47
CA SER A 241 -1.00 -0.44 -21.39
C SER A 241 -1.65 -0.19 -22.74
N PRO A 242 -2.71 -0.94 -23.08
CA PRO A 242 -3.49 -0.66 -24.30
C PRO A 242 -4.29 0.64 -24.17
N SER A 243 -4.47 1.15 -22.94
CA SER A 243 -5.16 2.40 -22.63
C SER A 243 -4.26 3.33 -21.80
N PRO A 244 -4.47 4.65 -21.88
CA PRO A 244 -3.80 5.57 -20.95
C PRO A 244 -4.20 5.26 -19.48
N PRO A 245 -3.43 5.76 -18.49
CA PRO A 245 -3.84 5.74 -17.09
C PRO A 245 -5.24 6.30 -16.91
N CYS A 246 -5.97 5.81 -15.91
CA CYS A 246 -7.29 6.35 -15.60
C CYS A 246 -7.23 7.84 -15.19
N THR A 247 -8.40 8.48 -15.08
CA THR A 247 -8.49 9.86 -14.62
C THR A 247 -8.81 9.89 -13.13
N LEU A 248 -7.85 10.37 -12.33
CA LEU A 248 -8.09 10.67 -10.92
C LEU A 248 -8.99 11.91 -10.82
N GLN A 249 -10.12 11.75 -10.15
CA GLN A 249 -11.02 12.87 -9.87
C GLN A 249 -10.38 13.81 -8.83
N PRO A 250 -10.72 15.11 -8.85
CA PRO A 250 -10.28 16.04 -7.81
C PRO A 250 -10.65 15.53 -6.41
N PRO A 251 -9.82 15.83 -5.39
CA PRO A 251 -10.08 15.37 -4.04
C PRO A 251 -11.36 15.98 -3.48
N ASP A 252 -12.26 15.11 -3.00
CA ASP A 252 -13.48 15.51 -2.29
C ASP A 252 -13.27 15.31 -0.78
N SER A 253 -12.88 16.40 -0.10
CA SER A 253 -12.60 16.38 1.33
C SER A 253 -13.82 15.98 2.18
N ASP A 254 -15.02 16.36 1.74
CA ASP A 254 -16.24 16.09 2.50
C ASP A 254 -16.67 14.64 2.34
N LEU A 255 -16.58 14.09 1.13
CA LEU A 255 -16.76 12.66 0.89
C LEU A 255 -15.80 11.83 1.75
N ILE A 256 -14.51 12.20 1.79
CA ILE A 256 -13.50 11.49 2.58
C ILE A 256 -13.84 11.55 4.08
N LYS A 257 -14.17 12.74 4.62
CA LYS A 257 -14.56 12.90 6.02
C LYS A 257 -15.80 12.08 6.38
N ASN A 258 -16.84 12.16 5.54
CA ASN A 258 -18.08 11.41 5.72
C ASN A 258 -17.83 9.89 5.71
N LEU A 259 -16.96 9.43 4.81
CA LEU A 259 -16.58 8.02 4.74
C LEU A 259 -15.86 7.57 6.02
N ILE A 260 -14.90 8.37 6.51
CA ILE A 260 -14.15 8.08 7.74
C ILE A 260 -15.09 8.04 8.94
N GLU A 261 -16.01 9.01 9.06
CA GLU A 261 -16.96 9.07 10.16
C GLU A 261 -17.95 7.89 10.13
N MET A 262 -18.47 7.55 8.94
CA MET A 262 -19.33 6.38 8.75
C MET A 262 -18.63 5.09 9.19
N LYS A 263 -17.37 4.88 8.77
CA LYS A 263 -16.61 3.70 9.19
C LYS A 263 -16.41 3.66 10.70
N ARG A 264 -16.04 4.79 11.31
CA ARG A 264 -15.84 4.90 12.76
C ARG A 264 -17.13 4.58 13.52
N LYS A 265 -18.25 5.09 13.04
CA LYS A 265 -19.57 4.82 13.64
C LYS A 265 -19.91 3.33 13.57
N ILE A 266 -19.79 2.68 12.41
CA ILE A 266 -20.07 1.24 12.27
C ILE A 266 -19.17 0.41 13.19
N ILE A 267 -17.87 0.73 13.25
CA ILE A 267 -16.93 0.02 14.13
C ILE A 267 -17.36 0.18 15.59
N LYS A 268 -17.71 1.39 16.02
CA LYS A 268 -18.18 1.65 17.38
C LYS A 268 -19.48 0.89 17.68
N ASP A 269 -20.46 0.97 16.78
CA ASP A 269 -21.75 0.28 16.95
C ASP A 269 -21.55 -1.24 17.08
N VAL A 270 -20.62 -1.85 16.33
CA VAL A 270 -20.28 -3.27 16.46
C VAL A 270 -19.55 -3.59 17.77
N GLN A 271 -18.66 -2.70 18.22
CA GLN A 271 -17.95 -2.85 19.49
C GLN A 271 -18.89 -2.76 20.70
N ASP A 272 -19.94 -1.95 20.61
CA ASP A 272 -20.96 -1.79 21.66
C ASP A 272 -21.92 -3.00 21.76
N LEU A 273 -21.88 -3.96 20.82
CA LEU A 273 -22.69 -5.19 20.86
C LEU A 273 -22.08 -6.32 21.72
N VAL A 274 -20.82 -6.17 22.15
CA VAL A 274 -20.00 -7.21 22.79
C VAL A 274 -19.88 -7.00 24.29
#